data_AF-A0A1N7LN25-F1
#
_entry.id   AF-A0A1N7LN25-F1
#
_cell.length_a   1.000
_cell.length_b   1.000
_cell.length_c   1.000
_cell.angle_alpha   90.00
_cell.angle_beta   90.00
_cell.angle_gamma   90.00
#
_symmetry.space_group_name_H-M   'P 1'
#
loop_
_entity.id
_entity.type
_entity.pdbx_description
1 polymer ?
#
loop_
_entity_poly.entity_id
_entity_poly.type
_entity_poly.pdbx_seq_one_letter_code
_entity_poly.pdbx_strand_id
1 'polypeptide(L)'
;MKTIITILLPLGITTPAWAGRITLKNLKSIAAGLFMAVTAVVMTATPVMAAPTTAPTFLNPGDQYRLAFLTQGKINGNSSAISTYNNFVTSQANTEAALVALSTTWTAILSTNGSDARVTTGTASGVGVPIFLLDVASTRIADNNADLWDGSIYNPLNINQYGDLNPATVAWTGSESNGLRAPGQSALGNSISRIGITTAVNGTWISNQCCYAGIGFQGASQLSIYALSGVLETPAATVPEAGSLSLLTLGLAGLWIVRRKRIGKRDLSHEPLFISKPLIVA
;
A
#
# COMPACT_ATOMS: atom_id res chain seq x y z
N MET A 1 43.30 51.92 -15.43
CA MET A 1 43.44 50.45 -15.28
C MET A 1 42.07 49.83 -15.45
N LYS A 2 41.83 49.10 -16.56
CA LYS A 2 40.57 48.40 -16.82
C LYS A 2 40.74 46.95 -16.39
N THR A 3 39.98 46.52 -15.40
CA THR A 3 39.95 45.12 -14.95
C THR A 3 39.08 44.32 -15.92
N ILE A 4 39.73 43.47 -16.72
CA ILE A 4 39.08 42.51 -17.61
C ILE A 4 38.84 41.24 -16.78
N ILE A 5 37.58 40.88 -16.57
CA ILE A 5 37.21 39.59 -15.97
C ILE A 5 37.09 38.57 -17.11
N THR A 6 38.12 37.74 -17.25
CA THR A 6 38.13 36.61 -18.19
C THR A 6 37.46 35.41 -17.52
N ILE A 7 36.27 35.03 -18.00
CA ILE A 7 35.60 33.79 -17.60
C ILE A 7 36.14 32.66 -18.50
N LEU A 8 36.92 31.75 -17.92
CA LEU A 8 37.43 30.56 -18.59
C LEU A 8 36.36 29.46 -18.54
N LEU A 9 35.81 29.05 -19.68
CA LEU A 9 35.01 27.83 -19.83
C LEU A 9 35.87 26.75 -20.50
N PRO A 10 35.95 25.51 -19.99
CA PRO A 10 36.59 24.42 -20.70
C PRO A 10 35.55 23.82 -21.65
N LEU A 11 35.77 23.94 -22.96
CA LEU A 11 35.42 23.00 -24.04
C LEU A 11 35.52 23.77 -25.37
N GLY A 12 36.36 23.24 -26.27
CA GLY A 12 36.75 23.90 -27.51
C GLY A 12 35.58 24.14 -28.46
N ILE A 13 35.21 25.41 -28.63
CA ILE A 13 34.45 25.92 -29.77
C ILE A 13 35.07 27.28 -30.12
N THR A 14 35.71 27.35 -31.29
CA THR A 14 36.26 28.59 -31.85
C THR A 14 35.11 29.51 -32.28
N THR A 15 35.01 30.71 -31.70
CA THR A 15 34.11 31.75 -32.22
C THR A 15 34.87 32.66 -33.19
N PRO A 16 34.36 32.93 -34.41
CA PRO A 16 34.91 33.97 -35.25
C PRO A 16 34.49 35.35 -34.75
N ALA A 17 35.47 36.25 -34.79
CA ALA A 17 35.38 37.63 -34.38
C ALA A 17 34.40 38.43 -35.24
N TRP A 18 33.38 39.01 -34.60
CA TRP A 18 32.74 40.23 -35.10
C TRP A 18 32.38 41.14 -33.92
N ALA A 19 33.26 42.10 -33.67
CA ALA A 19 33.13 43.10 -32.61
C ALA A 19 32.15 44.20 -33.03
N GLY A 20 30.86 44.03 -32.72
CA GLY A 20 29.87 45.11 -32.77
C GLY A 20 29.96 45.98 -31.51
N ARG A 21 30.47 47.21 -31.64
CA ARG A 21 30.43 48.25 -30.59
C ARG A 21 28.98 48.62 -30.28
N ILE A 22 28.43 48.16 -29.16
CA ILE A 22 27.15 48.65 -28.62
C ILE A 22 27.42 49.81 -27.66
N THR A 23 26.94 50.98 -28.03
CA THR A 23 27.14 52.26 -27.35
C THR A 23 26.30 52.34 -26.07
N LEU A 24 26.96 52.50 -24.92
CA LEU A 24 26.44 52.59 -23.54
C LEU A 24 25.54 53.82 -23.25
N LYS A 25 24.39 53.96 -23.91
CA LYS A 25 23.46 55.06 -23.58
C LYS A 25 22.07 54.65 -23.10
N ASN A 26 21.66 53.39 -23.23
CA ASN A 26 20.31 52.96 -22.81
C ASN A 26 20.33 51.86 -21.72
N LEU A 27 21.36 51.83 -20.87
CA LEU A 27 21.53 50.82 -19.82
C LEU A 27 20.69 51.04 -18.54
N LYS A 28 19.84 52.08 -18.50
CA LYS A 28 19.02 52.38 -17.31
C LYS A 28 17.59 51.86 -17.39
N SER A 29 17.15 51.34 -18.54
CA SER A 29 15.73 50.99 -18.77
C SER A 29 15.46 49.48 -18.88
N ILE A 30 16.48 48.63 -18.77
CA ILE A 30 16.34 47.16 -18.94
C ILE A 30 16.70 46.38 -17.66
N ALA A 31 17.02 47.08 -16.56
CA ALA A 31 17.36 46.46 -15.27
C ALA A 31 16.15 46.15 -14.38
N ALA A 32 14.91 46.29 -14.87
CA ALA A 32 13.69 46.15 -14.04
C ALA A 32 12.72 45.04 -14.50
N GLY A 33 13.10 44.19 -15.46
CA GLY A 33 12.15 43.26 -16.10
C GLY A 33 12.61 41.81 -16.26
N LEU A 34 13.71 41.40 -15.64
CA LEU A 34 14.23 40.02 -15.78
C LEU A 34 14.73 39.46 -14.45
N PHE A 35 13.89 39.56 -13.42
CA PHE A 35 14.11 38.91 -12.12
C PHE A 35 12.84 38.20 -11.63
N MET A 36 12.09 37.59 -12.54
CA MET A 36 11.04 36.65 -12.20
C MET A 36 11.12 35.41 -13.08
N ALA A 37 11.04 34.25 -12.41
CA ALA A 37 10.82 32.91 -12.95
C ALA A 37 12.02 32.17 -13.56
N VAL A 38 12.97 31.76 -12.72
CA VAL A 38 13.46 30.36 -12.72
C VAL A 38 13.73 29.94 -11.27
N THR A 39 12.67 29.73 -10.48
CA THR A 39 12.76 28.82 -9.34
C THR A 39 12.85 27.42 -9.93
N ALA A 40 14.06 26.89 -10.04
CA ALA A 40 14.28 25.47 -10.33
C ALA A 40 13.67 24.67 -9.16
N VAL A 41 12.41 24.26 -9.32
CA VAL A 41 11.83 23.19 -8.51
C VAL A 41 12.63 21.94 -8.87
N VAL A 42 13.64 21.63 -8.07
CA VAL A 42 14.22 20.30 -8.03
C VAL A 42 13.10 19.41 -7.49
N MET A 43 12.22 18.94 -8.39
CA MET A 43 11.38 17.79 -8.10
C MET A 43 12.35 16.63 -7.93
N THR A 44 12.73 16.37 -6.68
CA THR A 44 13.27 15.08 -6.32
C THR A 44 12.16 14.09 -6.66
N ALA A 45 12.28 13.40 -7.78
CA ALA A 45 11.43 12.27 -8.09
C ALA A 45 11.69 11.25 -6.98
N THR A 46 10.84 11.24 -5.95
CA THR A 46 10.78 10.11 -5.04
C THR A 46 10.43 8.90 -5.90
N PRO A 47 11.21 7.81 -5.87
CA PRO A 47 10.81 6.61 -6.57
C PRO A 47 9.39 6.26 -6.11
N VAL A 48 8.44 6.22 -7.04
CA VAL A 48 7.13 5.63 -6.77
C VAL A 48 7.38 4.14 -6.68
N MET A 49 7.59 3.66 -5.46
CA MET A 49 7.55 2.25 -5.15
C MET A 49 6.10 1.79 -5.28
N ALA A 50 5.88 0.60 -5.85
CA ALA A 50 4.56 0.01 -5.86
C ALA A 50 4.11 -0.19 -4.41
N ALA A 51 2.91 0.29 -4.07
CA ALA A 51 2.35 0.08 -2.74
C ALA A 51 2.25 -1.44 -2.47
N PRO A 52 2.43 -1.88 -1.21
CA PRO A 52 2.25 -3.28 -0.87
C PRO A 52 0.82 -3.73 -1.20
N THR A 53 0.68 -4.97 -1.62
CA THR A 53 -0.65 -5.57 -1.81
C THR A 53 -1.22 -5.97 -0.47
N THR A 54 -2.36 -5.37 -0.15
CA THR A 54 -3.07 -5.59 1.11
C THR A 54 -4.27 -6.52 0.98
N ALA A 55 -4.68 -6.86 -0.24
CA ALA A 55 -5.76 -7.79 -0.52
C ALA A 55 -5.22 -8.96 -1.39
N PRO A 56 -5.15 -10.18 -0.84
CA PRO A 56 -4.78 -11.36 -1.61
C PRO A 56 -5.72 -11.59 -2.81
N THR A 57 -5.17 -11.85 -4.00
CA THR A 57 -5.94 -11.85 -5.26
C THR A 57 -6.85 -13.07 -5.48
N PHE A 58 -6.64 -14.15 -4.73
CA PHE A 58 -7.37 -15.42 -4.89
C PHE A 58 -8.51 -15.61 -3.87
N LEU A 59 -8.72 -14.62 -3.00
CA LEU A 59 -9.79 -14.66 -2.01
C LEU A 59 -11.09 -14.16 -2.62
N ASN A 60 -12.18 -14.86 -2.32
CA ASN A 60 -13.51 -14.42 -2.71
C ASN A 60 -13.91 -13.20 -1.88
N PRO A 61 -14.81 -12.33 -2.39
CA PRO A 61 -15.37 -11.26 -1.59
C PRO A 61 -16.02 -11.77 -0.29
N GLY A 62 -15.70 -11.15 0.85
CA GLY A 62 -16.15 -11.57 2.18
C GLY A 62 -15.26 -12.62 2.87
N ASP A 63 -14.25 -13.16 2.20
CA ASP A 63 -13.27 -14.05 2.85
C ASP A 63 -12.43 -13.28 3.87
N GLN A 64 -12.18 -13.93 5.01
CA GLN A 64 -11.38 -13.37 6.09
C GLN A 64 -9.91 -13.79 5.98
N TYR A 65 -9.00 -12.89 6.31
CA TYR A 65 -7.56 -13.13 6.28
C TYR A 65 -6.81 -12.23 7.26
N ARG A 66 -5.50 -12.45 7.41
CA ARG A 66 -4.59 -11.54 8.10
C ARG A 66 -3.36 -11.27 7.24
N LEU A 67 -2.71 -10.15 7.50
CA LEU A 67 -1.45 -9.75 6.90
C LEU A 67 -0.35 -9.78 7.95
N ALA A 68 0.85 -10.18 7.54
CA ALA A 68 2.04 -10.15 8.37
C ALA A 68 3.23 -9.55 7.61
N PHE A 69 4.10 -8.86 8.33
CA PHE A 69 5.33 -8.28 7.79
C PHE A 69 6.43 -8.19 8.83
N LEU A 70 7.67 -8.03 8.37
CA LEU A 70 8.86 -7.79 9.19
C LEU A 70 9.24 -6.30 9.13
N THR A 71 9.21 -5.61 10.27
CA THR A 71 9.46 -4.16 10.30
C THR A 71 10.81 -3.79 9.67
N GLN A 72 10.84 -2.81 8.77
CA GLN A 72 12.11 -2.24 8.32
C GLN A 72 12.84 -1.53 9.46
N GLY A 73 12.09 -0.77 10.27
CA GLY A 73 12.61 -0.18 11.48
C GLY A 73 13.02 -1.24 12.49
N LYS A 74 13.93 -0.85 13.39
CA LYS A 74 14.48 -1.71 14.41
C LYS A 74 14.21 -1.14 15.80
N ILE A 75 14.07 -2.01 16.79
CA ILE A 75 13.79 -1.65 18.18
C ILE A 75 14.66 -2.44 19.16
N ASN A 76 14.91 -1.85 20.32
CA ASN A 76 15.58 -2.52 21.44
C ASN A 76 14.64 -3.55 22.10
N GLY A 77 15.16 -4.75 22.38
CA GLY A 77 14.42 -5.85 23.05
C GLY A 77 14.36 -5.77 24.59
N ASN A 78 14.73 -4.63 25.17
CA ASN A 78 14.93 -4.47 26.62
C ASN A 78 13.63 -4.17 27.40
N SER A 79 12.51 -3.90 26.71
CA SER A 79 11.23 -3.65 27.38
C SER A 79 10.54 -4.96 27.74
N SER A 80 10.04 -5.07 28.97
CA SER A 80 9.17 -6.18 29.41
C SER A 80 7.69 -5.93 29.08
N ALA A 81 7.34 -4.73 28.65
CA ALA A 81 5.96 -4.35 28.32
C ALA A 81 5.64 -4.65 26.86
N ILE A 82 4.66 -5.52 26.62
CA ILE A 82 4.22 -5.88 25.27
C ILE A 82 3.66 -4.68 24.49
N SER A 83 3.10 -3.69 25.19
CA SER A 83 2.58 -2.44 24.60
C SER A 83 3.67 -1.64 23.90
N THR A 84 4.93 -1.68 24.35
CA THR A 84 6.06 -1.03 23.68
C THR A 84 6.20 -1.54 22.24
N TYR A 85 6.12 -2.85 22.04
CA TYR A 85 6.32 -3.47 20.75
C TYR A 85 5.07 -3.37 19.86
N ASN A 86 3.87 -3.47 20.44
CA ASN A 86 2.62 -3.23 19.70
C ASN A 86 2.54 -1.78 19.17
N ASN A 87 2.92 -0.79 19.99
CA ASN A 87 3.01 0.60 19.54
C ASN A 87 4.06 0.78 18.43
N PHE A 88 5.19 0.07 18.54
CA PHE A 88 6.22 0.11 17.51
C PHE A 88 5.72 -0.45 16.17
N VAL A 89 5.17 -1.67 16.13
CA VAL A 89 4.65 -2.23 14.84
C VAL A 89 3.53 -1.38 14.27
N THR A 90 2.67 -0.81 15.12
CA THR A 90 1.62 0.12 14.69
C THR A 90 2.24 1.37 14.06
N SER A 91 3.27 1.94 14.68
CA SER A 91 3.98 3.10 14.10
C SER A 91 4.65 2.76 12.76
N GLN A 92 5.18 1.55 12.60
CA GLN A 92 5.79 1.10 11.35
C GLN A 92 4.72 0.92 10.27
N ALA A 93 3.59 0.29 10.58
CA ALA A 93 2.47 0.16 9.65
C ALA A 93 1.93 1.53 9.22
N ASN A 94 1.86 2.49 10.16
CA ASN A 94 1.39 3.84 9.87
C ASN A 94 2.33 4.66 8.96
N THR A 95 3.52 4.15 8.63
CA THR A 95 4.39 4.78 7.61
C THR A 95 3.91 4.51 6.19
N GLU A 96 3.00 3.55 5.99
CA GLU A 96 2.46 3.18 4.69
C GLU A 96 0.97 3.50 4.60
N ALA A 97 0.59 4.35 3.65
CA ALA A 97 -0.78 4.82 3.49
C ALA A 97 -1.74 3.66 3.19
N ALA A 98 -1.30 2.65 2.43
CA ALA A 98 -2.11 1.46 2.13
C ALA A 98 -2.46 0.66 3.40
N LEU A 99 -1.54 0.57 4.37
CA LEU A 99 -1.79 -0.14 5.64
C LEU A 99 -2.66 0.67 6.60
N VAL A 100 -2.53 2.01 6.60
CA VAL A 100 -3.42 2.90 7.37
C VAL A 100 -4.85 2.78 6.87
N ALA A 101 -5.06 2.70 5.55
CA ALA A 101 -6.38 2.59 4.94
C ALA A 101 -7.16 1.34 5.38
N LEU A 102 -6.46 0.26 5.79
CA LEU A 102 -7.09 -0.96 6.30
C LEU A 102 -7.82 -0.76 7.63
N SER A 103 -7.53 0.33 8.37
CA SER A 103 -8.18 0.64 9.66
C SER A 103 -8.17 -0.53 10.65
N THR A 104 -7.09 -1.31 10.64
CA THR A 104 -6.91 -2.52 11.47
C THR A 104 -5.95 -2.27 12.62
N THR A 105 -5.90 -3.21 13.56
CA THR A 105 -4.90 -3.23 14.63
C THR A 105 -3.65 -3.97 14.16
N TRP A 106 -2.47 -3.54 14.63
CA TRP A 106 -1.20 -4.22 14.40
C TRP A 106 -0.62 -4.67 15.73
N THR A 107 -0.27 -5.95 15.82
CA THR A 107 0.30 -6.58 17.02
C THR A 107 1.64 -7.22 16.71
N ALA A 108 2.57 -7.16 17.65
CA ALA A 108 3.89 -7.75 17.48
C ALA A 108 3.83 -9.26 17.70
N ILE A 109 4.46 -10.03 16.81
CA ILE A 109 4.59 -11.50 16.97
C ILE A 109 5.85 -11.78 17.80
N LEU A 110 5.72 -11.58 19.11
CA LEU A 110 6.80 -11.82 20.08
C LEU A 110 6.23 -12.03 21.48
N SER A 111 7.06 -12.51 22.40
CA SER A 111 6.70 -12.67 23.81
C SER A 111 7.58 -11.84 24.73
N THR A 112 6.95 -11.34 25.79
CA THR A 112 7.64 -10.74 26.95
C THR A 112 7.38 -11.60 28.19
N ASN A 113 8.00 -11.25 29.32
CA ASN A 113 7.74 -11.96 30.60
C ASN A 113 6.25 -11.98 31.00
N GLY A 114 5.46 -11.01 30.55
CA GLY A 114 4.05 -10.90 30.91
C GLY A 114 3.07 -11.39 29.86
N SER A 115 3.53 -11.79 28.66
CA SER A 115 2.62 -12.10 27.55
C SER A 115 3.24 -13.06 26.54
N ASP A 116 2.50 -14.10 26.20
CA ASP A 116 2.83 -15.06 25.15
C ASP A 116 2.41 -14.47 23.78
N ALA A 117 3.21 -14.74 22.74
CA ALA A 117 3.00 -14.17 21.40
C ALA A 117 1.62 -14.50 20.87
N ARG A 118 1.24 -15.78 20.96
CA ARG A 118 -0.07 -16.27 20.49
C ARG A 118 -1.26 -15.64 21.21
N VAL A 119 -1.08 -15.19 22.45
CA VAL A 119 -2.14 -14.50 23.22
C VAL A 119 -2.26 -13.06 22.75
N THR A 120 -1.13 -12.36 22.61
CA THR A 120 -1.09 -10.97 22.16
C THR A 120 -1.64 -10.78 20.74
N THR A 121 -1.33 -11.70 19.84
CA THR A 121 -1.81 -11.67 18.44
C THR A 121 -3.26 -12.15 18.29
N GLY A 122 -3.88 -12.67 19.36
CA GLY A 122 -5.22 -13.26 19.32
C GLY A 122 -5.27 -14.55 18.51
N THR A 123 -4.19 -15.33 18.52
CA THR A 123 -4.03 -16.58 17.75
C THR A 123 -3.82 -17.80 18.64
N ALA A 124 -4.24 -17.73 19.92
CA ALA A 124 -4.10 -18.83 20.86
C ALA A 124 -5.10 -19.97 20.61
N SER A 125 -6.23 -19.65 19.97
CA SER A 125 -7.16 -20.65 19.44
C SER A 125 -6.55 -21.28 18.20
N GLY A 126 -6.61 -22.61 18.06
CA GLY A 126 -6.19 -23.30 16.83
C GLY A 126 -7.06 -22.99 15.61
N VAL A 127 -8.27 -22.44 15.83
CA VAL A 127 -9.12 -21.90 14.78
C VAL A 127 -8.58 -20.53 14.36
N GLY A 128 -8.52 -20.25 13.06
CA GLY A 128 -8.06 -18.97 12.55
C GLY A 128 -8.36 -18.80 11.07
N VAL A 129 -7.86 -17.70 10.53
CA VAL A 129 -7.96 -17.32 9.11
C VAL A 129 -6.56 -17.42 8.48
N PRO A 130 -6.45 -17.58 7.16
CA PRO A 130 -5.15 -17.62 6.50
C PRO A 130 -4.37 -16.32 6.68
N ILE A 131 -3.06 -16.45 6.78
CA ILE A 131 -2.11 -15.36 7.03
C ILE A 131 -1.22 -15.20 5.80
N PHE A 132 -1.07 -13.97 5.31
CA PHE A 132 -0.33 -13.65 4.08
C PHE A 132 0.74 -12.58 4.29
N LEU A 133 1.72 -12.54 3.40
CA LEU A 133 2.70 -11.46 3.27
C LEU A 133 2.09 -10.24 2.56
N LEU A 134 2.77 -9.11 2.68
CA LEU A 134 2.48 -7.86 1.97
C LEU A 134 3.04 -7.84 0.54
N ASP A 135 3.11 -8.99 -0.13
CA ASP A 135 3.74 -9.13 -1.43
C ASP A 135 2.75 -9.35 -2.57
N VAL A 136 3.12 -8.90 -3.77
CA VAL A 136 2.24 -8.94 -4.95
C VAL A 136 1.78 -10.34 -5.33
N ALA A 137 2.52 -11.38 -4.91
CA ALA A 137 2.19 -12.78 -5.18
C ALA A 137 1.11 -13.34 -4.23
N SER A 138 0.67 -12.57 -3.22
CA SER A 138 -0.28 -13.05 -2.20
C SER A 138 0.27 -14.29 -1.49
N THR A 139 1.54 -14.24 -1.09
CA THR A 139 2.26 -15.39 -0.53
C THR A 139 1.71 -15.74 0.84
N ARG A 140 1.29 -17.00 0.99
CA ARG A 140 0.69 -17.52 2.23
C ARG A 140 1.77 -17.92 3.23
N ILE A 141 1.61 -17.52 4.49
CA ILE A 141 2.47 -17.88 5.62
C ILE A 141 1.91 -19.08 6.38
N ALA A 142 0.61 -19.05 6.66
CA ALA A 142 -0.08 -20.12 7.39
C ALA A 142 -1.55 -20.21 6.95
N ASP A 143 -2.13 -21.41 7.02
CA ASP A 143 -3.54 -21.67 6.71
C ASP A 143 -4.47 -21.15 7.82
N ASN A 144 -3.99 -21.17 9.07
CA ASN A 144 -4.73 -20.72 10.24
C ASN A 144 -3.79 -20.53 11.44
N ASN A 145 -4.36 -20.29 12.62
CA ASN A 145 -3.61 -20.07 13.85
C ASN A 145 -2.90 -21.33 14.35
N ALA A 146 -3.45 -22.54 14.18
CA ALA A 146 -2.76 -23.77 14.58
C ALA A 146 -1.52 -24.00 13.71
N ASP A 147 -1.65 -23.81 12.40
CA ASP A 147 -0.56 -23.92 11.43
C ASP A 147 0.57 -22.91 11.73
N LEU A 148 0.24 -21.66 12.06
CA LEU A 148 1.24 -20.65 12.48
C LEU A 148 2.12 -21.10 13.66
N TRP A 149 1.58 -21.92 14.56
CA TRP A 149 2.22 -22.31 15.83
C TRP A 149 2.57 -23.80 15.91
N ASP A 150 2.54 -24.53 14.79
CA ASP A 150 2.82 -25.97 14.79
C ASP A 150 4.31 -26.32 14.77
N GLY A 151 5.17 -25.30 14.59
CA GLY A 151 6.61 -25.44 14.45
C GLY A 151 7.13 -25.16 13.05
N SER A 152 6.27 -24.78 12.10
CA SER A 152 6.66 -24.35 10.76
C SER A 152 5.73 -23.28 10.18
N ILE A 153 6.15 -22.66 9.09
CA ILE A 153 5.36 -21.77 8.25
C ILE A 153 5.64 -22.13 6.79
N TYR A 154 4.74 -21.79 5.86
CA TYR A 154 4.92 -22.14 4.44
C TYR A 154 6.04 -21.36 3.76
N ASN A 155 6.18 -20.07 4.09
CA ASN A 155 7.11 -19.16 3.44
C ASN A 155 7.81 -18.28 4.48
N PRO A 156 9.03 -17.79 4.22
CA PRO A 156 9.74 -16.92 5.16
C PRO A 156 9.02 -15.59 5.39
N LEU A 157 9.02 -15.11 6.64
CA LEU A 157 8.43 -13.82 7.00
C LEU A 157 9.47 -12.69 6.86
N ASN A 158 9.82 -12.36 5.62
CA ASN A 158 10.94 -11.47 5.29
C ASN A 158 10.55 -10.26 4.42
N ILE A 159 9.27 -9.96 4.29
CA ILE A 159 8.75 -8.79 3.57
C ILE A 159 8.44 -7.66 4.56
N ASN A 160 8.82 -6.43 4.26
CA ASN A 160 8.58 -5.27 5.12
C ASN A 160 7.22 -4.59 4.89
N GLN A 161 6.95 -3.52 5.64
CA GLN A 161 5.69 -2.77 5.54
C GLN A 161 5.45 -2.10 4.18
N TYR A 162 6.47 -1.99 3.33
CA TYR A 162 6.40 -1.41 1.99
C TYR A 162 6.22 -2.48 0.90
N GLY A 163 6.23 -3.78 1.26
CA GLY A 163 6.16 -4.88 0.31
C GLY A 163 7.51 -5.32 -0.25
N ASP A 164 8.62 -4.78 0.27
CA ASP A 164 9.97 -5.12 -0.18
C ASP A 164 10.62 -6.21 0.69
N LEU A 165 11.55 -6.95 0.09
CA LEU A 165 12.43 -7.86 0.85
C LEU A 165 13.23 -7.08 1.88
N ASN A 166 13.12 -7.50 3.13
CA ASN A 166 13.87 -6.95 4.24
C ASN A 166 15.19 -7.72 4.40
N PRO A 167 16.36 -7.06 4.32
CA PRO A 167 17.66 -7.73 4.43
C PRO A 167 18.01 -8.15 5.86
N ALA A 168 17.19 -7.81 6.86
CA ALA A 168 17.39 -8.28 8.22
C ALA A 168 17.37 -9.81 8.25
N THR A 169 18.43 -10.43 8.77
CA THR A 169 18.58 -11.89 8.87
C THR A 169 18.00 -12.46 10.16
N VAL A 170 17.75 -11.61 11.15
CA VAL A 170 17.22 -11.98 12.47
C VAL A 170 16.18 -10.97 12.95
N ALA A 171 15.22 -11.46 13.74
CA ALA A 171 14.17 -10.66 14.34
C ALA A 171 14.03 -10.96 15.84
N TRP A 172 13.58 -9.97 16.62
CA TRP A 172 13.23 -10.21 18.01
C TRP A 172 11.94 -11.03 18.11
N THR A 173 11.95 -12.06 18.97
CA THR A 173 10.79 -12.94 19.14
C THR A 173 10.54 -13.28 20.60
N GLY A 174 11.55 -13.68 21.38
CA GLY A 174 11.35 -14.06 22.78
C GLY A 174 10.39 -15.24 22.98
N SER A 175 10.08 -15.98 21.92
CA SER A 175 9.02 -17.00 21.88
C SER A 175 9.60 -18.37 21.55
N GLU A 176 8.90 -19.41 22.00
CA GLU A 176 9.04 -20.75 21.45
C GLU A 176 8.23 -20.89 20.15
N SER A 177 8.49 -21.97 19.41
CA SER A 177 7.84 -22.24 18.12
C SER A 177 6.33 -22.44 18.20
N ASN A 178 5.80 -22.69 19.40
CA ASN A 178 4.37 -22.82 19.68
C ASN A 178 3.70 -21.50 20.13
N GLY A 179 4.43 -20.38 20.03
CA GLY A 179 3.94 -19.05 20.37
C GLY A 179 3.82 -18.77 21.86
N LEU A 180 4.29 -19.69 22.72
CA LEU A 180 4.49 -19.42 24.14
C LEU A 180 5.77 -18.61 24.35
N ARG A 181 5.85 -17.88 25.46
CA ARG A 181 7.10 -17.23 25.84
C ARG A 181 8.23 -18.25 26.04
N ALA A 182 9.42 -17.86 25.63
CA ALA A 182 10.62 -18.64 25.89
C ALA A 182 10.85 -18.79 27.41
N PRO A 183 11.28 -19.97 27.88
CA PRO A 183 11.44 -20.24 29.30
C PRO A 183 12.61 -19.47 29.90
N GLY A 184 12.57 -19.33 31.22
CA GLY A 184 13.61 -18.65 32.00
C GLY A 184 13.75 -17.18 31.61
N GLN A 185 14.98 -16.77 31.32
CA GLN A 185 15.31 -15.37 31.01
C GLN A 185 15.32 -15.09 29.51
N SER A 186 14.61 -15.86 28.67
CA SER A 186 14.75 -15.78 27.21
C SER A 186 13.60 -15.04 26.50
N ALA A 187 12.60 -14.56 27.25
CA ALA A 187 11.58 -13.65 26.71
C ALA A 187 12.10 -12.20 26.67
N LEU A 188 11.49 -11.34 25.86
CA LEU A 188 11.89 -9.93 25.78
C LEU A 188 11.71 -9.20 27.13
N GLY A 189 12.60 -8.24 27.36
CA GLY A 189 12.71 -7.51 28.62
C GLY A 189 13.68 -8.12 29.64
N ASN A 190 14.30 -9.25 29.31
CA ASN A 190 15.34 -9.88 30.14
C ASN A 190 16.74 -9.63 29.58
N SER A 191 17.75 -10.08 30.33
CA SER A 191 19.16 -9.97 29.96
C SER A 191 19.56 -10.71 28.70
N ILE A 192 18.75 -11.67 28.29
CA ILE A 192 18.91 -12.52 27.12
C ILE A 192 17.52 -12.64 26.48
N SER A 193 17.42 -12.78 25.18
CA SER A 193 16.13 -12.90 24.49
C SER A 193 16.29 -13.76 23.25
N ARG A 194 15.32 -14.66 23.01
CA ARG A 194 15.27 -15.44 21.78
C ARG A 194 15.08 -14.53 20.58
N ILE A 195 15.67 -14.95 19.48
CA ILE A 195 15.49 -14.34 18.16
C ILE A 195 14.94 -15.39 17.19
N GLY A 196 14.33 -14.92 16.12
CA GLY A 196 13.97 -15.70 14.95
C GLY A 196 14.94 -15.48 13.80
N ILE A 197 15.04 -16.44 12.88
CA ILE A 197 15.74 -16.31 11.60
C ILE A 197 14.71 -15.97 10.52
N THR A 198 14.84 -14.81 9.90
CA THR A 198 13.82 -14.25 9.00
C THR A 198 13.66 -15.01 7.68
N THR A 199 14.69 -15.75 7.27
CA THR A 199 14.68 -16.59 6.07
C THR A 199 14.29 -18.04 6.33
N ALA A 200 14.09 -18.42 7.60
CA ALA A 200 13.71 -19.78 7.96
C ALA A 200 12.19 -19.98 7.89
N VAL A 201 11.81 -21.24 7.68
CA VAL A 201 10.41 -21.70 7.63
C VAL A 201 10.09 -22.77 8.66
N ASN A 202 11.12 -23.41 9.25
CA ASN A 202 10.96 -24.31 10.39
C ASN A 202 10.95 -23.50 11.69
N GLY A 203 10.82 -24.15 12.85
CA GLY A 203 10.64 -23.48 14.14
C GLY A 203 11.71 -22.44 14.51
N THR A 204 12.86 -22.42 13.84
CA THR A 204 13.87 -21.36 13.99
C THR A 204 13.44 -20.01 13.42
N TRP A 205 12.38 -19.94 12.61
CA TRP A 205 11.77 -18.69 12.16
C TRP A 205 11.36 -17.81 13.34
N ILE A 206 10.97 -18.43 14.46
CA ILE A 206 10.64 -17.73 15.69
C ILE A 206 11.50 -18.11 16.91
N SER A 207 11.94 -19.36 17.04
CA SER A 207 12.70 -19.85 18.20
C SER A 207 14.07 -20.38 17.76
N ASN A 208 15.02 -19.47 17.53
CA ASN A 208 16.42 -19.86 17.34
C ASN A 208 17.16 -19.89 18.68
N GLN A 209 17.61 -21.07 19.10
CA GLN A 209 18.26 -21.25 20.40
C GLN A 209 19.76 -20.92 20.39
N CYS A 210 20.42 -20.94 19.23
CA CYS A 210 21.87 -20.73 19.17
C CYS A 210 22.27 -19.26 19.22
N CYS A 211 21.35 -18.34 18.94
CA CYS A 211 21.62 -16.92 18.88
C CYS A 211 20.64 -16.18 19.80
N TYR A 212 21.06 -15.89 21.02
CA TYR A 212 20.32 -14.97 21.87
C TYR A 212 20.92 -13.57 21.77
N ALA A 213 20.09 -12.53 21.84
CA ALA A 213 20.55 -11.16 22.00
C ALA A 213 19.96 -10.58 23.28
N GLY A 214 20.64 -9.66 23.97
CA GLY A 214 20.16 -9.18 25.27
C GLY A 214 20.95 -8.01 25.86
N ILE A 215 20.58 -7.59 27.08
CA ILE A 215 20.96 -6.30 27.70
C ILE A 215 22.45 -6.13 28.03
N GLY A 216 23.28 -7.13 27.74
CA GLY A 216 24.74 -7.10 27.93
C GLY A 216 25.56 -7.28 26.65
N PHE A 217 24.92 -7.43 25.48
CA PHE A 217 25.64 -7.33 24.21
C PHE A 217 26.06 -5.86 24.02
N GLN A 218 27.36 -5.59 24.13
CA GLN A 218 27.97 -4.27 23.94
C GLN A 218 27.66 -3.77 22.52
N GLY A 219 26.64 -2.93 22.43
CA GLY A 219 26.03 -2.46 21.19
C GLY A 219 24.54 -2.78 21.20
N ALA A 220 23.72 -1.77 21.50
CA ALA A 220 22.25 -1.83 21.47
C ALA A 220 21.79 -2.54 20.19
N SER A 221 21.49 -3.84 20.29
CA SER A 221 21.14 -4.66 19.14
C SER A 221 19.68 -4.38 18.83
N GLN A 222 19.43 -3.25 18.17
CA GLN A 222 18.13 -2.98 17.58
C GLN A 222 17.90 -4.03 16.50
N LEU A 223 16.85 -4.84 16.63
CA LEU A 223 16.43 -5.80 15.60
C LEU A 223 15.02 -5.46 15.12
N SER A 224 14.69 -5.96 13.94
CA SER A 224 13.33 -5.91 13.41
C SER A 224 12.41 -6.83 14.22
N ILE A 225 11.11 -6.57 14.18
CA ILE A 225 10.09 -7.45 14.76
C ILE A 225 9.03 -7.77 13.72
N TYR A 226 8.41 -8.93 13.89
CA TYR A 226 7.26 -9.33 13.10
C TYR A 226 5.99 -8.62 13.58
N ALA A 227 5.15 -8.25 12.63
CA ALA A 227 3.84 -7.64 12.86
C ALA A 227 2.74 -8.53 12.27
N LEU A 228 1.60 -8.58 12.94
CA LEU A 228 0.38 -9.26 12.49
C LEU A 228 -0.81 -8.31 12.60
N SER A 229 -1.62 -8.25 11.54
CA SER A 229 -2.86 -7.50 11.54
C SER A 229 -3.95 -8.17 12.39
N GLY A 230 -4.98 -7.38 12.74
CA GLY A 230 -6.30 -7.91 13.05
C GLY A 230 -6.89 -8.67 11.85
N VAL A 231 -8.02 -9.34 12.07
CA VAL A 231 -8.74 -10.02 10.97
C VAL A 231 -9.29 -8.97 10.00
N LEU A 232 -8.96 -9.15 8.73
CA LEU A 232 -9.42 -8.35 7.61
C LEU A 232 -10.43 -9.15 6.81
N GLU A 233 -11.27 -8.44 6.07
CA GLU A 233 -12.22 -9.03 5.12
C GLU A 233 -11.93 -8.50 3.73
N THR A 234 -12.02 -9.35 2.72
CA THR A 234 -11.93 -8.88 1.34
C THR A 234 -13.14 -8.00 1.01
N PRO A 235 -12.94 -6.85 0.34
CA PRO A 235 -14.05 -5.98 -0.02
C PRO A 235 -15.12 -6.74 -0.79
N ALA A 236 -16.39 -6.56 -0.40
CA ALA A 236 -17.50 -7.10 -1.16
C ALA A 236 -17.42 -6.60 -2.62
N ALA A 237 -17.69 -7.47 -3.58
CA ALA A 237 -17.78 -7.05 -4.98
C ALA A 237 -18.87 -5.97 -5.08
N THR A 238 -18.47 -4.74 -5.41
CA THR A 238 -19.43 -3.69 -5.73
C THR A 238 -20.06 -4.06 -7.05
N VAL A 239 -21.26 -4.64 -7.02
CA VAL A 239 -22.05 -4.84 -8.22
C VAL A 239 -22.25 -3.46 -8.87
N PRO A 240 -21.77 -3.22 -10.11
CA PRO A 240 -21.94 -1.91 -10.75
C PRO A 240 -23.41 -1.72 -11.11
N GLU A 241 -24.17 -1.06 -10.25
CA GLU A 241 -25.57 -0.71 -10.49
C GLU A 241 -25.73 0.52 -11.41
N ALA A 242 -24.75 0.79 -12.29
CA ALA A 242 -24.75 1.96 -13.17
C ALA A 242 -25.20 1.67 -14.61
N GLY A 243 -25.25 0.40 -15.03
CA GLY A 243 -25.61 0.02 -16.41
C GLY A 243 -27.08 -0.33 -16.60
N SER A 244 -27.69 -1.01 -15.62
CA SER A 244 -29.02 -1.61 -15.75
C SER A 244 -30.14 -0.58 -15.81
N LEU A 245 -30.05 0.48 -15.01
CA LEU A 245 -31.01 1.60 -15.04
C LEU A 245 -30.87 2.43 -16.32
N SER A 246 -29.64 2.63 -16.81
CA SER A 246 -29.35 3.34 -18.05
C SER A 246 -29.92 2.61 -19.27
N LEU A 247 -29.78 1.28 -19.33
CA LEU A 247 -30.35 0.45 -20.40
C LEU A 247 -31.88 0.34 -20.31
N LEU A 248 -32.45 0.26 -19.10
CA LEU A 248 -33.89 0.24 -18.89
C LEU A 248 -34.52 1.58 -19.31
N THR A 249 -33.91 2.71 -18.94
CA THR A 249 -34.41 4.05 -19.29
C THR A 249 -34.27 4.33 -20.79
N LEU A 250 -33.18 3.92 -21.44
CA LEU A 250 -33.03 3.99 -22.89
C LEU A 250 -34.02 3.06 -23.63
N GLY A 251 -34.26 1.85 -23.12
CA GLY A 251 -35.24 0.91 -23.67
C GLY A 251 -36.67 1.46 -23.61
N LEU A 252 -37.06 2.06 -22.48
CA LEU A 252 -38.36 2.71 -22.32
C LEU A 252 -38.51 3.98 -23.20
N ALA A 253 -37.45 4.77 -23.35
CA ALA A 253 -37.43 5.93 -24.25
C ALA A 253 -37.57 5.51 -25.73
N GLY A 254 -36.90 4.43 -26.14
CA GLY A 254 -37.03 3.85 -27.48
C GLY A 254 -38.46 3.38 -27.79
N LEU A 255 -39.09 2.67 -26.85
CA LEU A 255 -40.49 2.23 -26.94
C LEU A 255 -41.46 3.42 -27.09
N TRP A 256 -41.22 4.51 -26.37
CA TRP A 256 -42.05 5.71 -26.43
C TRP A 256 -41.94 6.44 -27.78
N ILE A 257 -40.72 6.54 -28.34
CA ILE A 257 -40.47 7.13 -29.66
C ILE A 257 -41.14 6.31 -30.78
N VAL A 258 -41.05 4.98 -30.71
CA VAL A 258 -41.72 4.08 -31.68
C VAL A 258 -43.24 4.23 -31.63
N ARG A 259 -43.81 4.38 -30.41
CA ARG A 259 -45.26 4.59 -30.24
C ARG A 259 -45.74 5.90 -30.87
N ARG A 260 -44.98 7.00 -30.75
CA ARG A 260 -45.32 8.29 -31.39
C ARG A 260 -45.32 8.22 -32.93
N LYS A 261 -44.36 7.51 -33.53
CA LYS A 261 -44.29 7.37 -35.00
C LYS A 261 -45.46 6.59 -35.62
N ARG A 262 -46.10 5.67 -34.87
CA ARG A 262 -47.27 4.91 -35.36
C ARG A 262 -48.58 5.71 -35.34
N ILE A 263 -48.70 6.70 -34.47
CA ILE A 263 -49.93 7.50 -34.34
C ILE A 263 -49.99 8.55 -35.48
N GLY A 264 -48.85 9.17 -35.84
CA GLY A 264 -48.80 10.15 -36.94
C GLY A 264 -48.99 9.59 -38.36
N LYS A 265 -49.02 8.27 -38.54
CA LYS A 265 -49.25 7.63 -39.86
C LYS A 265 -50.71 7.21 -40.10
N ARG A 266 -51.61 7.37 -39.14
CA ARG A 266 -53.00 6.90 -39.25
C ARG A 266 -54.03 7.95 -39.67
N ASP A 267 -53.61 9.19 -39.96
CA ASP A 267 -54.56 10.32 -40.09
C ASP A 267 -54.54 11.04 -41.45
N LEU A 268 -54.08 10.37 -42.53
CA LEU A 268 -54.00 10.99 -43.88
C LEU A 268 -54.68 10.19 -44.99
N SER A 269 -55.69 9.34 -44.69
CA SER A 269 -56.37 8.54 -45.73
C SER A 269 -57.89 8.66 -45.77
N HIS A 270 -58.47 9.78 -45.31
CA HIS A 270 -59.90 10.03 -45.50
C HIS A 270 -60.14 11.45 -46.02
N GLU A 271 -59.91 11.65 -47.33
CA GLU A 271 -60.57 12.73 -48.07
C GLU A 271 -62.03 12.33 -48.37
N PRO A 272 -63.03 13.16 -48.05
CA PRO A 272 -64.39 12.97 -48.54
C PRO A 272 -64.52 13.50 -49.97
N LEU A 273 -64.82 12.59 -50.90
CA LEU A 273 -65.24 12.88 -52.28
C LEU A 273 -66.46 13.81 -52.30
N PHE A 274 -66.25 15.06 -52.67
CA PHE A 274 -67.32 15.98 -53.09
C PHE A 274 -67.93 15.48 -54.41
N ILE A 275 -69.12 14.89 -54.35
CA ILE A 275 -69.94 14.58 -55.53
C ILE A 275 -70.82 15.80 -55.82
N SER A 276 -70.46 16.57 -56.84
CA SER A 276 -71.33 17.58 -57.44
C SER A 276 -72.42 16.90 -58.28
N LYS A 277 -73.69 17.17 -57.96
CA LYS A 277 -74.84 16.83 -58.82
C LYS A 277 -75.14 17.99 -59.76
N PRO A 278 -75.38 17.77 -61.06
CA PRO A 278 -75.81 18.82 -61.97
C PRO A 278 -77.33 19.07 -61.88
N LEU A 279 -77.71 20.34 -62.06
CA LEU A 279 -79.06 20.80 -62.35
C LEU A 279 -79.61 20.12 -63.62
N ILE A 280 -80.86 19.65 -63.59
CA ILE A 280 -81.68 19.51 -64.79
C ILE A 280 -83.02 20.21 -64.55
N VAL A 281 -83.34 21.07 -65.50
CA VAL A 281 -84.57 21.85 -65.70
C VAL A 281 -85.63 20.99 -66.38
N ALA A 282 -86.86 21.02 -65.87
CA ALA A 282 -88.12 21.02 -66.62
C ALA A 282 -89.27 21.38 -65.66
#